data_AF-A0A938HKV3-F1
#
_entry.id   AF-A0A938HKV3-F1
#
_cell.length_a   1.000
_cell.length_b   1.000
_cell.length_c   1.000
_cell.angle_alpha   90.00
_cell.angle_beta   90.00
_cell.angle_gamma   90.00
#
_symmetry.space_group_name_H-M   'P 1'
#
loop_
_entity.id
_entity.type
_entity.pdbx_description
1 polymer ?
#
loop_
_entity_poly.entity_id
_entity_poly.type
_entity_poly.pdbx_seq_one_letter_code
_entity_poly.pdbx_strand_id
1 'polypeptide(L)'
;MDDLLNEFLTETAESLSVLDLELVKFEQDPSDTAILGNIFRLVHTIKGTCGFLGLPRLESVAHAGENVLGKFRDGVLPVTPEAVTLILKCLDRIRNLLGELEKNGSEPEGQDSELIAELNAMAEGKTAPAASAAAPAASAPAPAAPSGGGPV
;
A
#
# COMPACT_ATOMS: atom_id res chain seq x y z
N MET A 1 9.88 -24.85 19.17
CA MET A 1 9.53 -24.18 17.92
C MET A 1 9.42 -25.28 16.87
N ASP A 2 8.24 -25.48 16.28
CA ASP A 2 8.02 -26.47 15.24
C ASP A 2 8.98 -26.25 14.05
N ASP A 3 9.55 -27.32 13.48
CA ASP A 3 10.50 -27.23 12.35
C ASP A 3 9.93 -26.42 11.18
N LEU A 4 8.64 -26.61 10.90
CA LEU A 4 7.88 -25.89 9.89
C LEU A 4 7.83 -24.37 10.15
N LEU A 5 7.74 -23.96 11.42
CA LEU A 5 7.69 -22.54 11.78
C LEU A 5 9.06 -21.88 11.64
N ASN A 6 10.15 -22.60 11.92
CA ASN A 6 11.52 -22.10 11.68
C ASN A 6 11.81 -21.93 10.18
N GLU A 7 11.38 -22.89 9.36
CA GLU A 7 11.50 -22.81 7.90
C GLU A 7 10.73 -21.59 7.37
N PHE A 8 9.48 -21.42 7.81
CA PHE A 8 8.68 -20.24 7.47
C PHE A 8 9.34 -18.91 7.87
N LEU A 9 9.88 -18.80 9.10
CA LEU A 9 10.58 -17.60 9.56
C LEU A 9 11.77 -17.27 8.66
N THR A 10 12.55 -18.29 8.29
CA THR A 10 13.73 -18.14 7.44
C THR A 10 13.35 -17.72 6.01
N GLU A 11 12.46 -18.48 5.36
CA GLU A 11 12.03 -18.21 3.99
C GLU A 11 11.33 -16.85 3.85
N THR A 12 10.54 -16.47 4.86
CA THR A 12 9.83 -15.19 4.84
C THR A 12 10.79 -14.03 5.03
N ALA A 13 11.81 -14.15 5.89
CA ALA A 13 12.84 -13.11 6.06
C ALA A 13 13.65 -12.90 4.77
N GLU A 14 13.98 -13.97 4.05
CA GLU A 14 14.63 -13.88 2.73
C GLU A 14 13.70 -13.24 1.70
N SER A 15 12.44 -13.68 1.64
CA SER A 15 11.43 -13.13 0.74
C SER A 15 11.21 -11.63 0.97
N LEU A 16 11.18 -11.19 2.23
CA LEU A 16 11.07 -9.78 2.61
C LEU A 16 12.28 -8.97 2.17
N SER A 17 13.48 -9.55 2.20
CA SER A 17 14.70 -8.87 1.72
C SER A 17 14.67 -8.68 0.20
N VAL A 18 14.15 -9.66 -0.55
CA VAL A 18 13.92 -9.55 -1.99
C VAL A 18 12.85 -8.49 -2.29
N LEU A 19 11.76 -8.49 -1.52
CA LEU A 19 10.66 -7.54 -1.68
C LEU A 19 11.11 -6.08 -1.52
N ASP A 20 12.00 -5.75 -0.59
CA ASP A 20 12.53 -4.38 -0.46
C ASP A 20 13.23 -3.93 -1.74
N LEU A 21 14.11 -4.77 -2.28
CA LEU A 21 14.88 -4.46 -3.49
C LEU A 21 13.96 -4.30 -4.69
N GLU A 22 12.97 -5.18 -4.83
CA GLU A 22 12.01 -5.15 -5.93
C GLU A 22 11.09 -3.93 -5.82
N LEU A 23 10.64 -3.55 -4.62
CA LEU A 23 9.80 -2.36 -4.42
C LEU A 23 10.54 -1.06 -4.75
N VAL A 24 11.82 -0.95 -4.38
CA VAL A 24 12.64 0.22 -4.74
C VAL A 24 12.81 0.33 -6.25
N LYS A 25 13.05 -0.79 -6.95
CA LYS A 25 13.11 -0.79 -8.42
C LYS A 25 11.74 -0.45 -9.04
N PHE A 26 10.67 -1.00 -8.47
CA PHE A 26 9.31 -0.74 -8.93
C PHE A 26 8.90 0.73 -8.75
N GLU A 27 9.37 1.39 -7.69
CA GLU A 27 9.17 2.84 -7.51
C GLU A 27 9.86 3.66 -8.61
N GLN A 28 11.04 3.21 -9.07
CA GLN A 28 11.81 3.86 -10.13
C GLN A 28 11.24 3.60 -11.53
N ASP A 29 10.75 2.38 -11.78
CA ASP A 29 10.08 2.00 -13.03
C ASP A 29 8.74 1.27 -12.76
N PRO A 30 7.66 2.03 -12.47
CA PRO A 30 6.34 1.46 -12.20
C PRO A 30 5.67 0.81 -13.41
N SER A 31 6.28 0.94 -14.59
CA SER A 31 5.84 0.31 -15.85
C SER A 31 6.27 -1.15 -15.94
N ASP A 32 7.23 -1.57 -15.10
CA ASP A 32 7.77 -2.93 -15.14
C ASP A 32 6.82 -3.94 -14.47
N THR A 33 5.94 -4.50 -15.30
CA THR A 33 4.97 -5.53 -14.90
C THR A 33 5.63 -6.83 -14.41
N ALA A 34 6.88 -7.10 -14.77
CA ALA A 34 7.58 -8.31 -14.32
C ALA A 34 7.99 -8.16 -12.84
N ILE A 35 8.50 -6.99 -12.45
CA ILE A 35 8.81 -6.67 -11.05
C ILE A 35 7.54 -6.73 -10.20
N LEU A 36 6.46 -6.09 -10.66
CA LEU A 36 5.17 -6.14 -9.96
C LEU A 36 4.62 -7.57 -9.81
N GLY A 37 4.73 -8.38 -10.86
CA GLY A 37 4.33 -9.78 -10.83
C GLY A 37 5.13 -10.60 -9.81
N ASN A 38 6.43 -10.32 -9.67
CA ASN A 38 7.30 -10.97 -8.69
C ASN A 38 6.92 -10.56 -7.26
N ILE A 39 6.76 -9.26 -6.99
CA ILE A 39 6.32 -8.72 -5.69
C ILE A 39 4.99 -9.35 -5.27
N PHE A 40 4.01 -9.37 -6.17
CA PHE A 40 2.69 -9.94 -5.89
C PHE A 40 2.78 -11.43 -5.52
N ARG A 41 3.57 -12.22 -6.25
CA ARG A 41 3.74 -13.65 -5.96
C ARG A 41 4.36 -13.90 -4.59
N LEU A 42 5.39 -13.14 -4.24
CA LEU A 42 6.05 -13.26 -2.93
C LEU A 42 5.07 -12.97 -1.79
N VAL A 43 4.33 -11.86 -1.86
CA VAL A 43 3.33 -11.52 -0.84
C VAL A 43 2.19 -12.54 -0.79
N HIS A 44 1.74 -13.05 -1.94
CA HIS A 44 0.72 -14.10 -2.01
C HIS A 44 1.16 -15.39 -1.32
N THR A 45 2.42 -15.81 -1.54
CA THR A 45 3.00 -16.98 -0.88
C THR A 45 3.08 -16.77 0.63
N ILE A 46 3.58 -15.62 1.10
CA ILE A 46 3.66 -15.30 2.53
C ILE A 46 2.28 -15.39 3.18
N LYS A 47 1.26 -14.75 2.59
CA LYS A 47 -0.13 -14.83 3.07
C LYS A 47 -0.63 -16.28 3.14
N GLY A 48 -0.40 -17.06 2.08
CA GLY A 48 -0.81 -18.46 2.02
C GLY A 48 -0.21 -19.30 3.16
N THR A 49 1.09 -19.10 3.42
CA THR A 49 1.78 -19.79 4.52
C THR A 49 1.28 -19.32 5.89
N CYS A 50 1.01 -18.03 6.08
CA CYS A 50 0.41 -17.53 7.33
C CYS A 50 -0.95 -18.19 7.62
N GLY A 51 -1.82 -18.30 6.60
CA GLY A 51 -3.12 -18.97 6.75
C GLY A 51 -2.99 -20.46 7.04
N PHE A 52 -2.02 -21.14 6.43
CA PHE A 52 -1.72 -22.55 6.70
C PHE A 52 -1.21 -22.79 8.14
N LEU A 53 -0.35 -21.90 8.63
CA LEU A 53 0.24 -21.98 9.98
C LEU A 53 -0.68 -21.47 11.09
N GLY A 54 -1.84 -20.90 10.74
CA GLY A 54 -2.77 -20.33 11.72
C GLY A 54 -2.21 -19.07 12.39
N LEU A 55 -1.59 -18.19 11.59
CA LEU A 55 -1.05 -16.89 12.00
C LEU A 55 -1.99 -15.76 11.51
N PRO A 56 -3.19 -15.60 12.12
CA PRO A 56 -4.25 -14.74 11.59
C PRO A 56 -3.86 -13.27 11.52
N ARG A 57 -2.99 -12.78 12.41
CA ARG A 57 -2.61 -11.37 12.41
C ARG A 57 -1.65 -11.08 11.25
N LEU A 58 -0.61 -11.90 11.07
CA LEU A 58 0.29 -11.86 9.92
C LEU A 58 -0.47 -12.05 8.60
N GLU A 59 -1.41 -13.00 8.55
CA GLU A 59 -2.27 -13.23 7.38
C GLU A 59 -3.06 -11.96 7.02
N SER A 60 -3.68 -11.31 8.01
CA SER A 60 -4.50 -10.11 7.80
C SER A 60 -3.68 -8.94 7.23
N VAL A 61 -2.47 -8.74 7.74
CA VAL A 61 -1.56 -7.69 7.24
C VAL A 61 -1.09 -8.02 5.82
N ALA A 62 -0.63 -9.26 5.58
CA ALA A 62 -0.18 -9.68 4.25
C ALA A 62 -1.29 -9.59 3.20
N HIS A 63 -2.52 -9.96 3.56
CA HIS A 63 -3.69 -9.85 2.69
C HIS A 63 -4.02 -8.39 2.35
N ALA A 64 -3.95 -7.47 3.32
CA ALA A 64 -4.17 -6.04 3.04
C ALA A 64 -3.13 -5.47 2.06
N GLY A 65 -1.86 -5.85 2.21
CA GLY A 65 -0.80 -5.51 1.26
C GLY A 65 -1.02 -6.11 -0.13
N GLU A 66 -1.41 -7.39 -0.19
CA GLU A 66 -1.75 -8.08 -1.44
C GLU A 66 -2.89 -7.38 -2.20
N ASN A 67 -3.91 -6.87 -1.50
CA ASN A 67 -5.03 -6.17 -2.14
C ASN A 67 -4.55 -4.93 -2.90
N VAL A 68 -3.68 -4.11 -2.31
CA VAL A 68 -3.11 -2.93 -2.97
C VAL A 68 -2.27 -3.32 -4.19
N LEU A 69 -1.39 -4.33 -4.03
CA LEU A 69 -0.57 -4.85 -5.14
C LEU A 69 -1.42 -5.41 -6.28
N GLY A 70 -2.53 -6.07 -5.95
CA GLY A 70 -3.51 -6.55 -6.93
C GLY A 70 -4.10 -5.41 -7.75
N LYS A 71 -4.39 -4.26 -7.13
CA LYS A 71 -4.90 -3.08 -7.85
C LYS A 71 -3.88 -2.45 -8.78
N PHE A 72 -2.60 -2.43 -8.41
CA PHE A 72 -1.53 -2.03 -9.34
C PHE A 72 -1.47 -2.98 -10.54
N ARG A 73 -1.51 -4.30 -10.27
CA ARG A 73 -1.40 -5.33 -11.30
C ARG A 73 -2.55 -5.28 -12.29
N ASP A 74 -3.75 -5.02 -11.79
CA ASP A 74 -4.96 -4.92 -12.60
C ASP A 74 -5.09 -3.55 -13.30
N GLY A 75 -4.15 -2.62 -13.07
CA GLY A 75 -4.13 -1.28 -13.68
C GLY A 75 -5.22 -0.34 -13.15
N VAL A 76 -5.82 -0.66 -12.00
CA VAL A 76 -6.95 0.09 -11.41
C VAL A 76 -6.44 1.23 -10.53
N LEU A 77 -5.32 1.04 -9.84
CA LEU A 77 -4.69 2.04 -8.98
C LEU A 77 -3.37 2.50 -9.61
N PRO A 78 -3.14 3.82 -9.77
CA PRO A 78 -1.85 4.31 -10.23
C PRO A 78 -0.78 4.05 -9.16
N VAL A 79 0.44 3.74 -9.59
CA VAL A 79 1.58 3.61 -8.68
C VAL A 79 2.04 5.01 -8.30
N THR A 80 1.93 5.35 -7.02
CA THR A 80 2.41 6.63 -6.45
C THR A 80 3.42 6.37 -5.34
N PRO A 81 4.32 7.32 -5.04
CA PRO A 81 5.27 7.18 -3.92
C PRO A 81 4.58 6.94 -2.57
N GLU A 82 3.40 7.55 -2.37
CA GLU A 82 2.58 7.32 -1.18
C GLU A 82 2.12 5.87 -1.09
N ALA A 83 1.75 5.27 -2.21
CA ALA A 83 1.28 3.90 -2.27
C ALA A 83 2.41 2.89 -2.07
N VAL A 84 3.58 3.12 -2.67
CA VAL A 84 4.79 2.33 -2.40
C VAL A 84 5.20 2.44 -0.94
N THR A 85 5.18 3.65 -0.37
CA THR A 85 5.49 3.87 1.05
C THR A 85 4.57 3.07 1.97
N LEU A 86 3.27 2.99 1.64
CA LEU A 86 2.32 2.23 2.45
C LEU A 86 2.57 0.71 2.35
N ILE A 87 2.97 0.21 1.18
CA ILE A 87 3.41 -1.19 1.04
C ILE A 87 4.67 -1.46 1.87
N LEU A 88 5.66 -0.56 1.85
CA LEU A 88 6.88 -0.71 2.66
C LEU A 88 6.55 -0.77 4.16
N LYS A 89 5.64 0.09 4.64
CA LYS A 89 5.12 0.02 6.02
C LYS A 89 4.46 -1.33 6.34
N CYS A 90 3.74 -1.90 5.37
CA CYS A 90 3.16 -3.24 5.51
C CYS A 90 4.25 -4.31 5.69
N LEU A 91 5.31 -4.28 4.88
CA LEU A 91 6.42 -5.23 5.00
C LEU A 91 7.18 -5.08 6.32
N ASP A 92 7.41 -3.84 6.77
CA ASP A 92 8.03 -3.58 8.07
C ASP A 92 7.19 -4.12 9.23
N ARG A 93 5.85 -4.03 9.12
CA ARG A 93 4.96 -4.61 10.11
C ARG A 93 5.05 -6.14 10.12
N ILE A 94 5.09 -6.77 8.95
CA ILE A 94 5.30 -8.23 8.83
C ILE A 94 6.63 -8.62 9.48
N ARG A 95 7.74 -7.93 9.19
CA ARG A 95 9.05 -8.17 9.83
C ARG A 95 8.98 -8.09 11.34
N ASN A 96 8.30 -7.07 11.87
CA ASN A 96 8.15 -6.89 13.31
C ASN A 96 7.38 -8.07 13.94
N LEU A 97 6.27 -8.48 13.32
CA LEU A 97 5.48 -9.62 13.78
C LEU A 97 6.27 -10.93 13.72
N LEU A 98 7.07 -11.17 12.68
CA LEU A 98 7.95 -12.34 12.59
C LEU A 98 8.99 -12.35 13.70
N GLY A 99 9.61 -11.20 14.01
CA GLY A 99 10.58 -11.10 15.09
C GLY A 99 9.98 -11.34 16.48
N GLU A 100 8.73 -10.94 16.70
CA GLU A 100 7.99 -11.26 17.92
C GLU A 100 7.57 -12.73 17.97
N LEU A 101 7.13 -13.30 16.84
CA LEU A 101 6.79 -14.71 16.70
C LEU A 101 8.00 -15.62 16.96
N GLU A 102 9.18 -15.25 16.46
CA GLU A 102 10.43 -15.97 16.69
C GLU A 102 10.81 -15.99 18.18
N LYS A 103 10.68 -14.87 18.87
CA LYS A 103 11.03 -14.74 20.30
C LYS A 103 10.03 -15.43 21.22
N ASN A 104 8.74 -15.26 20.94
CA ASN A 104 7.67 -15.60 21.86
C ASN A 104 6.99 -16.94 21.50
N GLY A 105 7.23 -17.46 20.29
CA GLY A 105 6.55 -18.63 19.74
C GLY A 105 5.07 -18.41 19.43
N SER A 106 4.59 -17.16 19.48
CA SER A 106 3.20 -16.78 19.22
C SER A 106 3.11 -15.33 18.75
N GLU A 107 2.06 -15.00 18.02
CA GLU A 107 1.81 -13.62 17.58
C GLU A 107 1.56 -12.70 18.79
N PRO A 108 2.09 -11.46 18.78
CA PRO A 108 1.84 -10.50 19.85
C PRO A 108 0.37 -10.05 19.86
N GLU A 109 -0.11 -9.53 20.99
CA GLU A 109 -1.47 -8.98 21.11
C GLU A 109 -1.68 -7.75 20.20
N GLY A 110 -2.87 -7.65 19.59
CA GLY A 110 -3.26 -6.55 18.71
C GLY A 110 -3.79 -7.04 17.36
N GLN A 111 -4.16 -6.09 16.49
CA GLN A 111 -4.87 -6.39 15.23
C GLN A 111 -4.39 -5.56 14.03
N ASP A 112 -3.49 -4.59 14.23
CA ASP A 112 -2.97 -3.70 13.17
C ASP A 112 -4.08 -3.01 12.34
N SER A 113 -5.24 -2.77 12.96
CA SER A 113 -6.47 -2.33 12.29
C SER A 113 -6.33 -0.99 11.56
N GLU A 114 -5.51 -0.08 12.08
CA GLU A 114 -5.24 1.22 11.45
C GLU A 114 -4.51 1.03 10.11
N LEU A 115 -3.39 0.28 10.12
CA LEU A 115 -2.62 -0.02 8.92
C LEU A 115 -3.44 -0.80 7.89
N ILE A 116 -4.20 -1.80 8.35
CA ILE A 116 -5.09 -2.59 7.48
C ILE A 116 -6.17 -1.69 6.86
N ALA A 117 -6.74 -0.75 7.62
CA ALA A 117 -7.72 0.19 7.10
C ALA A 117 -7.10 1.15 6.07
N GLU A 118 -5.89 1.66 6.32
CA GLU A 118 -5.15 2.51 5.37
C GLU A 118 -4.90 1.78 4.04
N LEU A 119 -4.39 0.54 4.11
CA LEU A 119 -4.13 -0.30 2.93
C LEU A 119 -5.40 -0.58 2.13
N ASN A 120 -6.48 -0.97 2.82
CA ASN A 120 -7.75 -1.23 2.16
C ASN A 120 -8.36 0.04 1.56
N ALA A 121 -8.31 1.18 2.26
CA ALA A 121 -8.78 2.46 1.72
C ALA A 121 -8.01 2.86 0.46
N MET A 122 -6.70 2.60 0.42
CA MET A 122 -5.88 2.80 -0.77
C MET A 122 -6.28 1.87 -1.92
N ALA A 123 -6.48 0.58 -1.65
CA ALA A 123 -6.93 -0.38 -2.66
C ALA A 123 -8.33 -0.03 -3.23
N GLU A 124 -9.18 0.62 -2.44
CA GLU A 124 -10.49 1.11 -2.86
C GLU A 124 -10.43 2.49 -3.57
N GLY A 125 -9.27 3.13 -3.64
CA GLY A 125 -9.13 4.49 -4.18
C GLY A 125 -9.78 5.58 -3.30
N LYS A 126 -10.02 5.27 -2.02
CA LYS A 126 -10.63 6.18 -1.03
C LYS A 126 -9.61 6.93 -0.18
N THR A 127 -8.32 6.80 -0.48
CA THR A 127 -7.29 7.69 0.10
C THR A 127 -7.61 9.11 -0.33
N ALA A 128 -8.26 9.85 0.57
CA ALA A 128 -8.57 11.25 0.36
C ALA A 128 -7.26 11.97 0.00
N PRO A 129 -7.20 12.75 -1.10
CA PRO A 129 -6.11 13.67 -1.29
C PRO A 129 -6.13 14.62 -0.10
N ALA A 130 -5.12 14.56 0.76
CA ALA A 130 -4.85 15.66 1.66
C ALA A 130 -4.46 16.85 0.75
N ALA A 131 -5.41 17.78 0.61
CA ALA A 131 -5.28 19.07 -0.06
C ALA A 131 -5.00 19.06 -1.58
N SER A 132 -6.04 18.79 -2.36
CA SER A 132 -6.31 19.67 -3.51
C SER A 132 -7.65 20.36 -3.27
N ALA A 133 -7.59 21.42 -2.46
CA ALA A 133 -8.62 22.44 -2.51
C ALA A 133 -8.56 23.05 -3.90
N ALA A 134 -9.48 22.61 -4.76
CA ALA A 134 -9.73 23.22 -6.05
C ALA A 134 -10.01 24.72 -5.86
N ALA A 135 -9.03 25.55 -6.22
CA ALA A 135 -9.35 26.75 -6.99
C ALA A 135 -9.50 26.29 -8.45
N PRO A 136 -10.62 26.60 -9.12
CA PRO A 136 -10.70 27.94 -9.71
C PRO A 136 -12.11 28.54 -9.75
N ALA A 137 -12.22 29.82 -9.41
CA ALA A 137 -13.09 30.75 -10.12
C ALA A 137 -12.51 32.17 -9.97
N ALA A 138 -11.45 32.43 -10.74
CA ALA A 138 -11.11 33.81 -11.08
C ALA A 138 -12.26 34.38 -11.93
N SER A 139 -13.04 35.28 -11.37
CA SER A 139 -13.94 36.16 -12.11
C SER A 139 -13.75 37.59 -11.60
N ALA A 140 -12.77 38.27 -12.19
CA ALA A 140 -12.69 39.72 -12.32
C ALA A 140 -11.68 40.00 -13.46
N PRO A 141 -11.90 41.00 -14.34
CA PRO A 141 -12.40 42.31 -13.95
C PRO A 141 -13.49 42.91 -14.85
N ALA A 142 -14.17 43.92 -14.30
CA ALA A 142 -14.96 44.91 -15.04
C ALA A 142 -14.11 45.64 -16.10
N PRO A 143 -14.73 46.31 -17.09
CA PRO A 143 -14.76 47.76 -16.94
C PRO A 143 -15.99 48.49 -17.52
N ALA A 144 -16.28 49.62 -16.85
CA ALA A 144 -16.63 50.94 -17.37
C ALA A 144 -17.89 51.18 -18.23
N ALA A 145 -18.64 52.18 -17.74
CA ALA A 145 -19.69 52.92 -18.42
C ALA A 145 -19.27 53.56 -19.75
N PRO A 146 -20.25 53.92 -20.58
CA PRO A 146 -20.19 55.21 -21.25
C PRO A 146 -21.45 56.07 -21.01
N SER A 147 -21.20 57.35 -20.75
CA SER A 147 -22.14 58.45 -20.91
C SER A 147 -22.51 58.67 -22.38
N GLY A 148 -23.73 59.15 -22.62
CA GLY A 148 -24.23 59.65 -23.92
C GLY A 148 -25.59 59.01 -24.22
N GLY A 149 -26.71 59.74 -24.19
CA GLY A 149 -26.97 60.91 -25.02
C GLY A 149 -27.76 60.44 -26.24
N GLY A 150 -29.08 60.65 -26.24
CA GLY A 150 -29.96 60.33 -27.36
C GLY A 150 -31.13 61.32 -27.44
N PRO A 151 -31.66 61.58 -28.65
CA PRO A 151 -32.20 62.89 -29.01
C PRO A 151 -33.73 62.95 -29.12
N VAL A 152 -34.20 64.16 -29.48
CA VAL A 152 -35.52 64.69 -29.88
C VAL A 152 -36.55 65.00 -28.80
#